data_AF-A0A520BDZ1-F1
#
_entry.id   AF-A0A520BDZ1-F1
#
_cell.length_a   1.000
_cell.length_b   1.000
_cell.length_c   1.000
_cell.angle_alpha   90.00
_cell.angle_beta   90.00
_cell.angle_gamma   90.00
#
_symmetry.space_group_name_H-M   'P 1'
#
loop_
_entity.id
_entity.type
_entity.pdbx_description
1 polymer ?
#
loop_
_entity_poly.entity_id
_entity_poly.type
_entity_poly.pdbx_seq_one_letter_code
_entity_poly.pdbx_strand_id
1 'polypeptide(L)'
;MQTKQRKIPMRGVDKTFIHWKEMLPVFTQELNHFKKSIDSLKAVKQGAAVAIVPFQNADVQLLSPNLTYQVAKSATVFSDTTLQIKEVTEKLIGLKAVKLSMKNQLIKGTEIKFSTKNAVKLLVGYFNEKNPKYAPAPQLEIDASANNYGQSEIKISNGVIVNGFPPVNVHAYSFDAGTHTLTINKGACLILGFIDDKQELRIFNAGLDGRGRDIDWLFE
;
A
#
# COMPACT_ATOMS: atom_id res chain seq x y z
N MET A 1 -10.94 -26.76 -5.23
CA MET A 1 -10.86 -26.05 -6.53
C MET A 1 -9.39 -25.77 -6.88
N GLN A 2 -8.88 -26.30 -7.99
CA GLN A 2 -7.46 -26.20 -8.40
C GLN A 2 -7.28 -25.04 -9.41
N THR A 3 -7.59 -23.82 -8.96
CA THR A 3 -7.58 -22.64 -9.83
C THR A 3 -6.86 -21.48 -9.16
N LYS A 4 -6.53 -20.44 -9.95
CA LYS A 4 -5.89 -19.20 -9.49
C LYS A 4 -6.69 -18.46 -8.41
N GLN A 5 -7.98 -18.80 -8.22
CA GLN A 5 -8.85 -18.22 -7.21
C GLN A 5 -8.59 -18.76 -5.79
N ARG A 6 -7.96 -19.94 -5.62
CA ARG A 6 -7.61 -20.45 -4.29
C ARG A 6 -6.40 -19.68 -3.75
N LYS A 7 -6.61 -18.84 -2.72
CA LYS A 7 -5.58 -17.99 -2.09
C LYS A 7 -4.87 -18.63 -0.89
N ILE A 8 -5.56 -19.45 -0.10
CA ILE A 8 -5.07 -20.03 1.17
C ILE A 8 -4.91 -21.57 1.03
N PRO A 9 -3.85 -22.20 1.60
CA PRO A 9 -2.71 -21.57 2.27
C PRO A 9 -1.71 -20.94 1.29
N MET A 10 -1.68 -21.40 0.03
CA MET A 10 -0.86 -20.85 -1.05
C MET A 10 -1.71 -20.74 -2.33
N ARG A 11 -1.35 -19.77 -3.19
CA ARG A 11 -2.05 -19.58 -4.48
C ARG A 11 -2.00 -20.86 -5.33
N GLY A 12 -3.16 -21.38 -5.71
CA GLY A 12 -3.30 -22.61 -6.52
C GLY A 12 -3.14 -22.40 -8.03
N VAL A 13 -2.28 -21.47 -8.44
CA VAL A 13 -2.05 -21.13 -9.85
C VAL A 13 -1.51 -22.36 -10.58
N ASP A 14 -2.05 -22.65 -11.77
CA ASP A 14 -1.58 -23.75 -12.63
C ASP A 14 -1.49 -25.12 -11.92
N LYS A 15 -2.41 -25.38 -10.98
CA LYS A 15 -2.53 -26.60 -10.17
C LYS A 15 -1.36 -26.85 -9.19
N THR A 16 -0.62 -25.82 -8.79
CA THR A 16 0.43 -25.95 -7.77
C THR A 16 -0.13 -26.01 -6.34
N PHE A 17 0.65 -26.60 -5.43
CA PHE A 17 0.34 -26.67 -3.99
C PHE A 17 -1.01 -27.36 -3.69
N ILE A 18 -1.34 -28.43 -4.41
CA ILE A 18 -2.57 -29.21 -4.26
C ILE A 18 -2.37 -30.47 -3.40
N HIS A 19 -1.11 -30.82 -3.09
CA HIS A 19 -0.73 -31.92 -2.22
C HIS A 19 0.13 -31.44 -1.03
N TRP A 20 0.02 -32.14 0.11
CA TRP A 20 0.82 -31.86 1.31
C TRP A 20 2.34 -31.92 1.06
N LYS A 21 2.79 -32.80 0.18
CA LYS A 21 4.21 -32.90 -0.22
C LYS A 21 4.75 -31.61 -0.86
N GLU A 22 3.90 -30.83 -1.51
CA GLU A 22 4.27 -29.55 -2.13
C GLU A 22 4.28 -28.41 -1.10
N MET A 23 3.54 -28.56 0.01
CA MET A 23 3.52 -27.60 1.11
C MET A 23 4.69 -27.78 2.07
N LEU A 24 5.21 -29.00 2.24
CA LEU A 24 6.30 -29.28 3.18
C LEU A 24 7.56 -28.41 2.94
N PRO A 25 8.05 -28.22 1.70
CA PRO A 25 9.18 -27.31 1.45
C PRO A 25 8.88 -25.86 1.85
N VAL A 26 7.66 -25.38 1.62
CA VAL A 26 7.21 -24.02 1.98
C VAL A 26 7.28 -23.83 3.50
N PHE A 27 6.68 -24.74 4.27
CA PHE A 27 6.72 -24.68 5.74
C PHE A 27 8.12 -24.85 6.31
N THR A 28 8.97 -25.66 5.65
CA THR A 28 10.38 -25.81 6.06
C THR A 28 11.13 -24.50 5.86
N GLN A 29 10.91 -23.81 4.74
CA GLN A 29 11.50 -22.50 4.49
C GLN A 29 11.01 -21.47 5.51
N GLU A 30 9.71 -21.39 5.77
CA GLU A 30 9.10 -20.53 6.79
C GLU A 30 9.73 -20.74 8.18
N LEU A 31 9.87 -22.00 8.61
CA LEU A 31 10.53 -22.34 9.89
C LEU A 31 12.00 -21.92 9.91
N ASN A 32 12.71 -22.06 8.80
CA ASN A 32 14.11 -21.65 8.71
C ASN A 32 14.27 -20.13 8.76
N HIS A 33 13.36 -19.37 8.15
CA HIS A 33 13.29 -17.91 8.30
C HIS A 33 13.01 -17.53 9.75
N PHE A 34 12.01 -18.14 10.38
CA PHE A 34 11.67 -17.90 11.78
C PHE A 34 12.85 -18.12 12.73
N LYS A 35 13.59 -19.22 12.56
CA LYS A 35 14.81 -19.49 13.36
C LYS A 35 15.86 -18.39 13.17
N LYS A 36 16.15 -17.99 11.93
CA LYS A 36 17.09 -16.90 11.63
C LYS A 36 16.66 -15.57 12.24
N SER A 37 15.37 -15.25 12.19
CA SER A 37 14.80 -14.06 12.81
C SER A 37 14.98 -14.07 14.33
N ILE A 38 14.69 -15.19 15.00
CA ILE A 38 14.93 -15.36 16.45
C ILE A 38 16.41 -15.21 16.80
N ASP A 39 17.30 -15.87 16.06
CA ASP A 39 18.73 -15.82 16.33
C ASP A 39 19.27 -14.40 16.14
N SER A 40 18.81 -13.69 15.11
CA SER A 40 19.12 -12.29 14.90
C SER A 40 18.65 -11.43 16.07
N LEU A 41 17.40 -11.59 16.51
CA LEU A 41 16.83 -10.86 17.64
C LEU A 41 17.57 -11.11 18.96
N LYS A 42 18.01 -12.34 19.22
CA LYS A 42 18.81 -12.68 20.40
C LYS A 42 20.23 -12.10 20.34
N ALA A 43 20.80 -11.99 19.15
CA ALA A 43 22.13 -11.42 18.92
C ALA A 43 22.15 -9.88 18.96
N VAL A 44 21.00 -9.23 18.75
CA VAL A 44 20.87 -7.78 18.87
C VAL A 44 21.05 -7.37 20.35
N LYS A 45 22.16 -6.67 20.66
CA LYS A 45 22.33 -5.99 21.94
C LYS A 45 21.18 -4.99 22.14
N GLN A 46 20.60 -4.92 23.34
CA GLN A 46 19.60 -3.91 23.71
C GLN A 46 20.04 -2.53 23.21
N GLY A 47 19.35 -1.97 22.22
CA GLY A 47 19.60 -0.62 21.68
C GLY A 47 19.85 -0.52 20.17
N ALA A 48 20.16 -1.61 19.45
CA ALA A 48 20.30 -1.55 18.00
C ALA A 48 18.94 -1.76 17.30
N ALA A 49 18.09 -0.72 17.35
CA ALA A 49 16.88 -0.67 16.53
C ALA A 49 17.30 -0.64 15.04
N VAL A 50 16.80 -1.58 14.24
CA VAL A 50 16.96 -1.55 12.78
C VAL A 50 16.34 -0.25 12.28
N ALA A 51 17.15 0.62 11.67
CA ALA A 51 16.68 1.90 11.18
C ALA A 51 15.61 1.69 10.10
N ILE A 52 14.41 2.24 10.31
CA ILE A 52 13.35 2.20 9.31
C ILE A 52 13.71 3.16 8.19
N VAL A 53 14.00 2.61 7.01
CA VAL A 53 14.30 3.40 5.80
C VAL A 53 12.99 3.81 5.12
N PRO A 54 12.66 5.12 5.02
CA PRO A 54 11.49 5.59 4.30
C PRO A 54 11.59 5.34 2.79
N PHE A 55 10.43 5.28 2.14
CA PHE A 55 10.36 5.15 0.70
C PHE A 55 10.92 6.38 -0.02
N GLN A 56 11.63 6.14 -1.12
CA GLN A 56 12.15 7.20 -1.96
C GLN A 56 11.15 7.56 -3.06
N ASN A 57 11.08 8.85 -3.36
CA ASN A 57 10.23 9.37 -4.43
C ASN A 57 10.79 8.98 -5.81
N ALA A 58 9.92 8.46 -6.68
CA ALA A 58 10.24 8.33 -8.10
C ALA A 58 10.11 9.68 -8.82
N ASP A 59 10.91 9.85 -9.88
CA ASP A 59 10.82 11.01 -10.77
C ASP A 59 9.65 10.83 -11.74
N VAL A 60 8.56 11.56 -11.47
CA VAL A 60 7.30 11.49 -12.22
C VAL A 60 6.81 12.90 -12.52
N GLN A 61 6.44 13.15 -13.78
CA GLN A 61 5.84 14.40 -14.21
C GLN A 61 4.31 14.30 -14.15
N LEU A 62 3.69 15.08 -13.26
CA LEU A 62 2.24 15.24 -13.26
C LEU A 62 1.83 16.12 -14.45
N LEU A 63 0.87 15.65 -15.24
CA LEU A 63 0.41 16.34 -16.45
C LEU A 63 -0.78 17.29 -16.18
N SER A 64 -1.36 17.22 -14.99
CA SER A 64 -2.38 18.15 -14.50
C SER A 64 -1.74 19.11 -13.47
N PRO A 65 -2.25 20.35 -13.32
CA PRO A 65 -1.77 21.33 -12.34
C PRO A 65 -2.18 20.94 -10.91
N ASN A 66 -1.67 19.80 -10.45
CA ASN A 66 -1.97 19.26 -9.16
C ASN A 66 -0.97 19.79 -8.14
N LEU A 67 -1.50 20.32 -7.03
CA LEU A 67 -0.69 20.65 -5.87
C LEU A 67 -0.10 19.35 -5.30
N THR A 68 1.06 19.46 -4.65
CA THR A 68 1.71 18.34 -3.96
C THR A 68 2.03 18.72 -2.53
N TYR A 69 2.22 17.72 -1.68
CA TYR A 69 2.64 17.91 -0.30
C TYR A 69 3.57 16.77 0.13
N GLN A 70 4.40 17.02 1.13
CA GLN A 70 5.19 15.95 1.75
C GLN A 70 4.34 15.23 2.78
N VAL A 71 4.31 13.90 2.70
CA VAL A 71 3.64 13.04 3.68
C VAL A 71 4.39 13.15 5.00
N ALA A 72 3.74 13.74 6.00
CA ALA A 72 4.25 13.89 7.35
C ALA A 72 3.09 14.12 8.31
N LYS A 73 3.34 13.99 9.61
CA LYS A 73 2.38 14.39 10.64
C LYS A 73 2.00 15.87 10.46
N SER A 74 0.73 16.18 10.67
CA SER A 74 0.11 17.50 10.48
C SER A 74 0.06 18.01 9.03
N ALA A 75 0.52 17.24 8.04
CA ALA A 75 0.37 17.62 6.64
C ALA A 75 -1.11 17.61 6.21
N THR A 76 -1.54 18.66 5.52
CA THR A 76 -2.92 18.77 5.01
C THR A 76 -3.09 17.95 3.74
N VAL A 77 -4.04 17.01 3.75
CA VAL A 77 -4.16 15.96 2.71
C VAL A 77 -5.02 16.33 1.51
N PHE A 78 -5.99 17.24 1.68
CA PHE A 78 -6.86 17.71 0.60
C PHE A 78 -6.71 19.22 0.37
N SER A 79 -6.89 19.68 -0.87
CA SER A 79 -6.68 21.09 -1.24
C SER A 79 -7.79 22.03 -0.76
N ASP A 80 -8.96 21.49 -0.44
CA ASP A 80 -10.19 22.22 -0.12
C ASP A 80 -10.67 21.98 1.32
N THR A 81 -9.82 21.41 2.18
CA THR A 81 -10.10 21.17 3.60
C THR A 81 -8.90 21.49 4.47
N THR A 82 -9.11 21.57 5.78
CA THR A 82 -8.05 21.68 6.80
C THR A 82 -7.66 20.31 7.39
N LEU A 83 -8.10 19.21 6.78
CA LEU A 83 -7.85 17.86 7.29
C LEU A 83 -6.36 17.51 7.22
N GLN A 84 -5.83 17.06 8.35
CA GLN A 84 -4.41 16.77 8.53
C GLN A 84 -4.16 15.31 8.90
N ILE A 85 -2.99 14.81 8.51
CA ILE A 85 -2.45 13.53 8.98
C ILE A 85 -2.23 13.62 10.49
N LYS A 86 -2.90 12.77 11.26
CA LYS A 86 -2.68 12.59 12.70
C LYS A 86 -1.42 11.75 12.95
N GLU A 87 -1.35 10.62 12.25
CA GLU A 87 -0.27 9.64 12.34
C GLU A 87 -0.03 8.99 10.98
N VAL A 88 1.19 8.57 10.72
CA VAL A 88 1.61 7.93 9.48
C VAL A 88 2.79 7.01 9.77
N THR A 89 2.84 5.85 9.11
CA THR A 89 3.99 4.94 9.22
C THR A 89 5.26 5.59 8.70
N GLU A 90 6.38 5.33 9.38
CA GLU A 90 7.70 5.87 9.06
C GLU A 90 8.12 5.58 7.61
N LYS A 91 7.65 4.47 7.03
CA LYS A 91 7.90 4.11 5.63
C LYS A 91 7.37 5.13 4.62
N LEU A 92 6.26 5.81 4.93
CA LEU A 92 5.62 6.76 4.00
C LEU A 92 6.09 8.21 4.19
N ILE A 93 6.83 8.50 5.27
CA ILE A 93 7.26 9.86 5.59
C ILE A 93 8.19 10.39 4.50
N GLY A 94 7.94 11.62 4.05
CA GLY A 94 8.74 12.32 3.04
C GLY A 94 8.33 12.03 1.59
N LEU A 95 7.39 11.12 1.36
CA LEU A 95 6.82 10.93 0.01
C LEU A 95 6.09 12.19 -0.46
N LYS A 96 6.19 12.46 -1.76
CA LYS A 96 5.55 13.57 -2.45
C LYS A 96 4.18 13.13 -2.91
N ALA A 97 3.19 13.36 -2.04
CA ALA A 97 1.80 13.06 -2.29
C ALA A 97 1.14 14.14 -3.17
N VAL A 98 0.04 13.76 -3.84
CA VAL A 98 -0.76 14.66 -4.67
C VAL A 98 -1.93 15.19 -3.86
N LYS A 99 -2.05 16.52 -3.77
CA LYS A 99 -3.08 17.21 -2.99
C LYS A 99 -4.29 17.50 -3.87
N LEU A 100 -5.31 16.64 -3.78
CA LEU A 100 -6.56 16.75 -4.54
C LEU A 100 -7.69 17.36 -3.71
N SER A 101 -8.76 17.82 -4.38
CA SER A 101 -9.97 18.31 -3.70
C SER A 101 -10.86 17.14 -3.31
N MET A 102 -11.18 17.03 -2.02
CA MET A 102 -12.09 16.01 -1.51
C MET A 102 -13.49 16.17 -2.10
N LYS A 103 -13.97 17.41 -2.26
CA LYS A 103 -15.28 17.68 -2.88
C LYS A 103 -15.36 17.16 -4.31
N ASN A 104 -14.31 17.39 -5.11
CA ASN A 104 -14.25 16.88 -6.49
C ASN A 104 -14.22 15.35 -6.52
N GLN A 105 -13.47 14.71 -5.61
CA GLN A 105 -13.43 13.25 -5.50
C GLN A 105 -14.80 12.64 -5.19
N LEU A 106 -15.59 13.28 -4.32
CA LEU A 106 -16.94 12.84 -3.99
C LEU A 106 -17.91 12.91 -5.19
N ILE A 107 -17.79 13.95 -6.02
CA ILE A 107 -18.72 14.20 -7.13
C ILE A 107 -18.31 13.44 -8.40
N LYS A 108 -17.02 13.51 -8.75
CA LYS A 108 -16.48 13.08 -10.05
C LYS A 108 -15.56 11.86 -9.96
N GLY A 109 -15.10 11.48 -8.76
CA GLY A 109 -14.01 10.53 -8.59
C GLY A 109 -12.64 11.20 -8.70
N THR A 110 -11.60 10.37 -8.70
CA THR A 110 -10.21 10.84 -8.80
C THR A 110 -9.66 10.52 -10.18
N GLU A 111 -9.01 11.48 -10.82
CA GLU A 111 -8.23 11.27 -12.04
C GLU A 111 -6.80 11.78 -11.81
N ILE A 112 -5.80 10.94 -12.09
CA ILE A 112 -4.38 11.30 -12.07
C ILE A 112 -3.79 11.01 -13.44
N LYS A 113 -3.24 12.05 -14.07
CA LYS A 113 -2.51 11.97 -15.35
C LYS A 113 -1.04 12.28 -15.11
N PHE A 114 -0.17 11.39 -15.55
CA PHE A 114 1.26 11.52 -15.31
C PHE A 114 2.09 10.85 -16.41
N SER A 115 3.37 11.23 -16.48
CA SER A 115 4.36 10.61 -17.35
C SER A 115 5.60 10.25 -16.54
N THR A 116 6.21 9.11 -16.86
CA THR A 116 7.42 8.59 -16.20
C THR A 116 8.38 7.96 -17.20
N LYS A 117 9.68 8.12 -16.96
CA LYS A 117 10.74 7.51 -17.79
C LYS A 117 11.08 6.09 -17.40
N ASN A 118 10.81 5.72 -16.14
CA ASN A 118 11.07 4.40 -15.58
C ASN A 118 9.77 3.77 -15.08
N ALA A 119 9.77 2.46 -14.86
CA ALA A 119 8.65 1.80 -14.19
C ALA A 119 8.51 2.29 -12.73
N VAL A 120 7.28 2.55 -12.30
CA VAL A 120 6.97 3.11 -10.99
C VAL A 120 5.76 2.42 -10.36
N LYS A 121 5.65 2.53 -9.04
CA LYS A 121 4.43 2.20 -8.29
C LYS A 121 3.80 3.47 -7.75
N LEU A 122 2.52 3.68 -8.00
CA LEU A 122 1.71 4.71 -7.36
C LEU A 122 1.07 4.14 -6.09
N LEU A 123 1.32 4.79 -4.95
CA LEU A 123 0.73 4.43 -3.67
C LEU A 123 -0.59 5.17 -3.48
N VAL A 124 -1.67 4.41 -3.31
CA VAL A 124 -3.03 4.92 -3.11
C VAL A 124 -3.56 4.47 -1.76
N GLY A 125 -4.02 5.42 -0.96
CA GLY A 125 -4.63 5.20 0.34
C GLY A 125 -6.16 5.15 0.27
N TYR A 126 -6.74 4.06 0.75
CA TYR A 126 -8.19 3.86 0.90
C TYR A 126 -8.59 3.84 2.37
N PHE A 127 -9.62 4.61 2.74
CA PHE A 127 -10.16 4.59 4.09
C PHE A 127 -10.80 3.22 4.38
N ASN A 128 -10.47 2.64 5.53
CA ASN A 128 -10.90 1.31 5.96
C ASN A 128 -12.32 1.36 6.58
N GLU A 129 -13.28 1.88 5.82
CA GLU A 129 -14.70 1.89 6.16
C GLU A 129 -15.52 1.81 4.87
N LYS A 130 -16.56 0.98 4.86
CA LYS A 130 -17.50 0.90 3.74
C LYS A 130 -18.52 2.04 3.86
N ASN A 131 -18.25 3.15 3.18
CA ASN A 131 -19.10 4.33 3.17
C ASN A 131 -19.01 5.04 1.81
N PRO A 132 -20.11 5.50 1.20
CA PRO A 132 -20.07 6.24 -0.07
C PRO A 132 -19.20 7.51 -0.05
N LYS A 133 -18.87 8.04 1.13
CA LYS A 133 -17.92 9.15 1.30
C LYS A 133 -16.48 8.76 0.96
N TYR A 134 -16.15 7.48 0.93
CA TYR A 134 -14.80 6.97 0.68
C TYR A 134 -14.78 6.14 -0.60
N ALA A 135 -13.69 6.27 -1.36
CA ALA A 135 -13.56 5.47 -2.57
C ALA A 135 -13.45 3.99 -2.17
N PRO A 136 -14.13 3.07 -2.88
CA PRO A 136 -13.97 1.65 -2.63
C PRO A 136 -12.55 1.21 -3.03
N ALA A 137 -11.90 0.43 -2.16
CA ALA A 137 -10.66 -0.23 -2.50
C ALA A 137 -10.88 -1.27 -3.63
N PRO A 138 -9.88 -1.53 -4.47
CA PRO A 138 -9.96 -2.54 -5.52
C PRO A 138 -10.24 -3.94 -4.96
N GLN A 139 -11.27 -4.61 -5.46
CA GLN A 139 -11.68 -5.96 -5.03
C GLN A 139 -11.91 -6.85 -6.25
N LEU A 140 -11.08 -7.88 -6.40
CA LEU A 140 -11.15 -8.83 -7.51
C LEU A 140 -12.46 -9.62 -7.55
N GLU A 141 -13.08 -9.82 -6.40
CA GLU A 141 -14.32 -10.58 -6.24
C GLU A 141 -15.52 -9.90 -6.91
N ILE A 142 -15.45 -8.59 -7.16
CA ILE A 142 -16.54 -7.78 -7.73
C ILE A 142 -16.13 -7.01 -8.98
N ASP A 143 -14.83 -6.93 -9.29
CA ASP A 143 -14.30 -6.20 -10.43
C ASP A 143 -13.07 -6.90 -11.02
N ALA A 144 -13.21 -7.42 -12.24
CA ALA A 144 -12.13 -8.10 -12.95
C ALA A 144 -10.94 -7.17 -13.27
N SER A 145 -11.15 -5.85 -13.32
CA SER A 145 -10.11 -4.85 -13.55
C SER A 145 -9.34 -4.44 -12.28
N ALA A 146 -9.80 -4.89 -11.11
CA ALA A 146 -9.24 -4.54 -9.81
C ALA A 146 -7.81 -5.05 -9.56
N ASN A 147 -7.18 -5.71 -10.53
CA ASN A 147 -5.77 -6.09 -10.46
C ASN A 147 -4.98 -5.79 -11.75
N ASN A 148 -5.51 -4.96 -12.65
CA ASN A 148 -4.81 -4.58 -13.89
C ASN A 148 -3.44 -3.93 -13.62
N TYR A 149 -3.27 -3.32 -12.45
CA TYR A 149 -2.05 -2.67 -11.99
C TYR A 149 -1.43 -3.36 -10.76
N GLY A 150 -1.85 -4.59 -10.43
CA GLY A 150 -1.38 -5.30 -9.21
C GLY A 150 -1.99 -4.79 -7.89
N GLN A 151 -3.03 -3.96 -7.97
CA GLN A 151 -3.55 -3.18 -6.85
C GLN A 151 -4.48 -3.92 -5.89
N SER A 152 -4.86 -5.16 -6.19
CA SER A 152 -5.90 -5.87 -5.42
C SER A 152 -5.51 -6.21 -3.97
N GLU A 153 -4.22 -6.20 -3.68
CA GLU A 153 -3.68 -6.55 -2.38
C GLU A 153 -3.29 -5.30 -1.58
N ILE A 154 -3.66 -5.27 -0.31
CA ILE A 154 -3.21 -4.24 0.62
C ILE A 154 -1.73 -4.46 0.86
N LYS A 155 -0.92 -3.42 0.64
CA LYS A 155 0.52 -3.45 0.90
C LYS A 155 0.86 -2.92 2.29
N ILE A 156 0.13 -1.91 2.76
CA ILE A 156 0.28 -1.42 4.14
C ILE A 156 -1.10 -1.28 4.76
N SER A 157 -1.41 -2.14 5.72
CA SER A 157 -2.65 -2.02 6.51
C SER A 157 -2.49 -0.93 7.56
N ASN A 158 -3.54 -0.12 7.76
CA ASN A 158 -3.58 0.94 8.78
C ASN A 158 -2.37 1.89 8.74
N GLY A 159 -1.90 2.25 7.54
CA GLY A 159 -0.65 3.00 7.31
C GLY A 159 -0.73 4.50 7.55
N VAL A 160 -1.93 5.10 7.52
CA VAL A 160 -2.15 6.54 7.75
C VAL A 160 -3.43 6.75 8.54
N ILE A 161 -3.42 7.70 9.48
CA ILE A 161 -4.59 8.20 10.21
C ILE A 161 -4.77 9.68 9.86
N VAL A 162 -5.95 10.06 9.38
CA VAL A 162 -6.35 11.46 9.16
C VAL A 162 -7.31 11.85 10.29
N ASN A 163 -7.20 13.08 10.81
CA ASN A 163 -8.02 13.56 11.92
C ASN A 163 -9.52 13.42 11.64
N GLY A 164 -10.22 12.63 12.45
CA GLY A 164 -11.66 12.40 12.33
C GLY A 164 -12.09 11.41 11.24
N PHE A 165 -11.14 10.66 10.67
CA PHE A 165 -11.39 9.68 9.61
C PHE A 165 -10.92 8.28 10.02
N PRO A 166 -11.44 7.21 9.36
CA PRO A 166 -10.97 5.85 9.55
C PRO A 166 -9.49 5.69 9.20
N PRO A 167 -8.84 4.61 9.69
CA PRO A 167 -7.51 4.23 9.24
C PRO A 167 -7.46 4.01 7.73
N VAL A 168 -6.30 4.28 7.13
CA VAL A 168 -6.09 4.17 5.69
C VAL A 168 -5.20 2.98 5.37
N ASN A 169 -5.67 2.12 4.49
CA ASN A 169 -4.89 1.03 3.89
C ASN A 169 -4.23 1.52 2.59
N VAL A 170 -2.98 1.16 2.36
CA VAL A 170 -2.21 1.55 1.17
C VAL A 170 -2.14 0.39 0.19
N HIS A 171 -2.53 0.68 -1.04
CA HIS A 171 -2.40 -0.20 -2.21
C HIS A 171 -1.35 0.38 -3.16
N ALA A 172 -0.73 -0.49 -3.96
CA ALA A 172 0.24 -0.09 -4.97
C ALA A 172 -0.27 -0.43 -6.36
N TYR A 173 -0.16 0.54 -7.27
CA TYR A 173 -0.50 0.41 -8.69
C TYR A 173 0.79 0.50 -9.49
N SER A 174 1.21 -0.59 -10.14
CA SER A 174 2.40 -0.64 -10.99
C SER A 174 2.11 -0.07 -12.38
N PHE A 175 3.04 0.74 -12.88
CA PHE A 175 3.00 1.33 -14.22
C PHE A 175 4.38 1.24 -14.87
N ASP A 176 4.42 0.87 -16.14
CA ASP A 176 5.64 0.91 -16.95
C ASP A 176 6.06 2.35 -17.30
N ALA A 177 7.21 2.51 -17.93
CA ALA A 177 7.60 3.79 -18.52
C ALA A 177 6.56 4.25 -19.57
N GLY A 178 6.22 5.54 -19.57
CA GLY A 178 5.24 6.12 -20.50
C GLY A 178 4.29 7.13 -19.84
N THR A 179 3.19 7.41 -20.54
CA THR A 179 2.15 8.33 -20.10
C THR A 179 0.89 7.56 -19.72
N HIS A 180 0.39 7.82 -18.52
CA HIS A 180 -0.69 7.05 -17.91
C HIS A 180 -1.80 7.96 -17.40
N THR A 181 -3.01 7.41 -17.39
CA THR A 181 -4.17 7.99 -16.72
C THR A 181 -4.75 6.93 -15.79
N LEU A 182 -4.80 7.23 -14.49
CA LEU A 182 -5.50 6.43 -13.50
C LEU A 182 -6.79 7.12 -13.11
N THR A 183 -7.90 6.39 -13.16
CA THR A 183 -9.19 6.83 -12.62
C THR A 183 -9.59 5.95 -11.43
N ILE A 184 -10.09 6.59 -10.37
CA ILE A 184 -10.63 5.92 -9.19
C ILE A 184 -12.07 6.40 -9.03
N ASN A 185 -12.95 5.44 -8.68
CA ASN A 185 -14.36 5.68 -8.42
C ASN A 185 -14.59 6.79 -7.38
N LYS A 186 -15.82 7.29 -7.34
CA LYS A 186 -16.26 8.36 -6.43
C LYS A 186 -15.98 8.01 -4.97
N GLY A 187 -15.65 9.04 -4.21
CA GLY A 187 -15.30 8.93 -2.80
C GLY A 187 -13.89 9.45 -2.51
N ALA A 188 -13.63 9.84 -1.27
CA ALA A 188 -12.33 10.32 -0.86
C ALA A 188 -11.29 9.19 -0.82
N CYS A 189 -10.10 9.47 -1.33
CA CYS A 189 -8.92 8.61 -1.23
C CYS A 189 -7.65 9.49 -1.21
N LEU A 190 -6.53 8.91 -0.79
CA LEU A 190 -5.25 9.61 -0.73
C LEU A 190 -4.33 9.14 -1.86
N ILE A 191 -3.67 10.08 -2.53
CA ILE A 191 -2.62 9.78 -3.50
C ILE A 191 -1.28 10.06 -2.81
N LEU A 192 -0.66 9.02 -2.25
CA LEU A 192 0.44 9.13 -1.30
C LEU A 192 1.81 9.35 -1.96
N GLY A 193 1.90 9.14 -3.28
CA GLY A 193 3.08 9.44 -4.08
C GLY A 193 3.51 8.27 -4.95
N PHE A 194 4.62 8.47 -5.66
CA PHE A 194 5.22 7.49 -6.56
C PHE A 194 6.54 6.99 -5.99
N ILE A 195 6.76 5.70 -6.08
CA ILE A 195 8.03 5.04 -5.72
C ILE A 195 8.57 4.27 -6.93
N ASP A 196 9.87 4.01 -6.95
CA ASP A 196 10.46 3.17 -8.00
C ASP A 196 9.90 1.74 -7.90
N ASP A 197 9.64 1.10 -9.05
CA ASP A 197 9.09 -0.26 -9.07
C ASP A 197 10.03 -1.29 -8.43
N LYS A 198 11.35 -1.05 -8.46
CA LYS A 198 12.36 -1.90 -7.83
C LYS A 198 12.43 -1.73 -6.32
N GLN A 199 11.82 -0.68 -5.77
CA GLN A 199 11.82 -0.47 -4.33
C GLN A 199 10.98 -1.55 -3.65
N GLU A 200 11.58 -2.20 -2.66
CA GLU A 200 10.95 -3.27 -1.90
C GLU A 200 9.75 -2.72 -1.12
N LEU A 201 8.57 -3.30 -1.40
CA LEU A 201 7.31 -2.96 -0.75
C LEU A 201 6.78 -4.22 -0.08
N ARG A 202 7.22 -4.46 1.16
CA ARG A 202 6.72 -5.56 2.00
C ARG A 202 5.28 -5.32 2.41
N ILE A 203 4.55 -6.41 2.59
CA ILE A 203 3.21 -6.38 3.15
C ILE A 203 3.32 -6.33 4.66
N PHE A 204 2.71 -5.33 5.30
CA PHE A 204 2.67 -5.27 6.77
C PHE A 204 1.51 -4.42 7.27
N ASN A 205 1.10 -4.64 8.52
CA ASN A 205 0.23 -3.74 9.25
C ASN A 205 1.03 -2.75 10.08
N ALA A 206 0.80 -1.46 9.85
CA ALA A 206 1.44 -0.39 10.59
C ALA A 206 0.88 -0.22 12.01
N GLY A 207 -0.27 -0.84 12.32
CA GLY A 207 -0.85 -0.90 13.66
C GLY A 207 -1.40 0.42 14.20
N LEU A 208 -1.61 1.41 13.33
CA LEU A 208 -2.12 2.74 13.75
C LEU A 208 -3.62 2.72 14.12
N ASP A 209 -4.29 1.58 13.99
CA ASP A 209 -5.66 1.33 14.46
C ASP A 209 -5.72 0.95 15.95
N GLY A 210 -4.57 0.91 16.65
CA GLY A 210 -4.48 0.59 18.08
C GLY A 210 -4.47 -0.91 18.38
N ARG A 211 -4.44 -1.78 17.36
CA ARG A 211 -4.44 -3.25 17.52
C ARG A 211 -3.03 -3.87 17.53
N GLY A 212 -2.00 -3.05 17.38
CA GLY A 212 -0.60 -3.48 17.32
C GLY A 212 -0.12 -3.75 15.89
N ARG A 213 1.21 -3.90 15.73
CA ARG A 213 1.85 -4.23 14.46
C ARG A 213 1.90 -5.74 14.25
N ASP A 214 1.73 -6.19 13.02
CA ASP A 214 1.84 -7.61 12.67
C ASP A 214 3.28 -8.10 12.84
N ILE A 215 3.43 -9.36 13.23
CA ILE A 215 4.74 -10.02 13.43
C ILE A 215 5.09 -10.99 12.30
N ASP A 216 4.33 -10.96 11.21
CA ASP A 216 4.48 -11.87 10.07
C ASP A 216 5.88 -11.79 9.43
N TRP A 217 6.54 -10.63 9.57
CA TRP A 217 7.94 -10.43 9.18
C TRP A 217 8.92 -11.43 9.83
N LEU A 218 8.55 -12.07 10.96
CA LEU A 218 9.36 -13.11 11.57
C LEU A 218 9.48 -14.35 10.67
N PHE A 219 8.54 -14.56 9.76
CA PHE A 219 8.40 -15.76 8.93
C PHE A 219 8.82 -15.55 7.46
N GLU A 220 9.11 -14.31 7.04
CA GLU A 220 9.45 -13.90 5.67
C GLU A 220 10.96 -13.76 5.39
#